data_AF-A0A356QR45-F1
#
_entry.id   AF-A0A356QR45-F1
#
_cell.length_a   1.000
_cell.length_b   1.000
_cell.length_c   1.000
_cell.angle_alpha   90.00
_cell.angle_beta   90.00
_cell.angle_gamma   90.00
#
_symmetry.space_group_name_H-M   'P 1'
#
loop_
_entity.id
_entity.type
_entity.pdbx_description
1 polymer ?
#
loop_
_entity_poly.entity_id
_entity_poly.type
_entity_poly.pdbx_seq_one_letter_code
_entity_poly.pdbx_strand_id
1 'polypeptide(L)'
;MTQSAVDHVNAGNALPLLEVSSNNKTTSLVTQRFAITDDLDVGYVNGGRQRDLQSMLVRKQDATDNFHSAVYLRTRVSSLNLEPSDTLVDASFTMYQGPGSNAEAGTVQLLVLADASWNESSLTYENRPYTASSPPTNADANASITDVLTSQNITTEDGKRVTYDISASGASNRDLAFLLLAANQADPSAGTTTAQNGSQKHYVYSSESPVQTQPFVSYSYIKQTAQATDDSVTVKEGADTLLSPLMLLDNDDLIDSSGTSVIASLNGTEWSQLPDADHPTFSHVFGYKQVVGAEGTLYVRPSGRAYYEHGGSDVASPTNDTFSYAFTSGGSASVPATITVT
;
A
#
# COMPACT_ATOMS: atom_id res chain seq x y z
N MET A 1 -10.36 13.32 26.99
CA MET A 1 -10.01 13.97 25.70
C MET A 1 -9.20 12.96 24.93
N THR A 2 -9.80 12.40 23.89
CA THR A 2 -9.24 11.36 23.03
C THR A 2 -8.21 11.99 22.10
N GLN A 3 -6.95 11.56 22.22
CA GLN A 3 -5.87 11.98 21.33
C GLN A 3 -6.11 11.33 19.97
N SER A 4 -6.44 12.16 18.98
CA SER A 4 -6.63 11.76 17.59
C SER A 4 -5.34 11.15 17.07
N ALA A 5 -5.44 10.01 16.39
CA ALA A 5 -4.38 9.51 15.53
C ALA A 5 -3.97 10.65 14.58
N VAL A 6 -2.67 10.90 14.50
CA VAL A 6 -2.11 11.85 13.55
C VAL A 6 -2.30 11.22 12.17
N ASP A 7 -3.24 11.74 11.40
CA ASP A 7 -3.36 11.43 9.98
C ASP A 7 -2.09 11.94 9.29
N HIS A 8 -1.24 11.01 8.86
CA HIS A 8 -0.05 11.34 8.07
C HIS A 8 -0.49 11.96 6.74
N VAL A 9 -0.21 13.25 6.60
CA VAL A 9 -0.61 14.06 5.44
C VAL A 9 0.08 13.53 4.18
N ASN A 10 -0.72 13.14 3.20
CA ASN A 10 -0.27 12.85 1.85
C ASN A 10 0.28 14.16 1.23
N ALA A 11 1.60 14.31 1.17
CA ALA A 11 2.27 15.52 0.70
C ALA A 11 2.21 15.63 -0.84
N GLY A 12 1.03 15.97 -1.36
CA GLY A 12 0.85 17.13 -2.25
C GLY A 12 1.46 17.14 -3.66
N ASN A 13 1.97 16.05 -4.22
CA ASN A 13 2.21 15.98 -5.66
C ASN A 13 1.66 14.65 -6.20
N ALA A 14 0.81 14.72 -7.23
CA ALA A 14 0.34 13.54 -7.95
C ALA A 14 1.56 12.70 -8.33
N LEU A 15 1.61 11.49 -7.78
CA LEU A 15 2.77 10.61 -7.89
C LEU A 15 2.91 10.17 -9.36
N PRO A 16 4.13 9.89 -9.85
CA PRO A 16 4.30 9.37 -11.20
C PRO A 16 3.61 8.01 -11.31
N LEU A 17 2.44 8.01 -11.92
CA LEU A 17 1.73 6.81 -12.35
C LEU A 17 2.35 6.39 -13.68
N LEU A 18 2.96 5.22 -13.72
CA LEU A 18 3.34 4.60 -14.98
C LEU A 18 2.28 3.58 -15.34
N GLU A 19 1.45 3.90 -16.32
CA GLU A 19 0.49 2.98 -16.88
C GLU A 19 1.07 2.31 -18.12
N VAL A 20 0.97 0.99 -18.16
CA VAL A 20 1.27 0.20 -19.35
C VAL A 20 -0.03 -0.46 -19.78
N SER A 21 -0.49 -0.09 -20.98
CA SER A 21 -1.62 -0.74 -21.62
C SER A 21 -1.12 -1.72 -22.68
N SER A 22 -1.59 -2.96 -22.63
CA SER A 22 -1.30 -3.97 -23.64
C SER A 22 -2.51 -4.88 -23.80
N ASN A 23 -3.05 -4.97 -25.03
CA ASN A 23 -4.22 -5.78 -25.34
C ASN A 23 -5.40 -5.48 -24.39
N ASN A 24 -5.77 -4.20 -24.25
CA ASN A 24 -6.80 -3.67 -23.33
C ASN A 24 -6.55 -3.86 -21.82
N LYS A 25 -5.58 -4.69 -21.42
CA LYS A 25 -5.14 -4.78 -20.02
C LYS A 25 -4.37 -3.54 -19.61
N THR A 26 -4.84 -2.88 -18.56
CA THR A 26 -4.14 -1.77 -17.92
C THR A 26 -3.48 -2.25 -16.63
N THR A 27 -2.15 -2.15 -16.59
CA THR A 27 -1.38 -2.38 -15.38
C THR A 27 -0.67 -1.08 -15.03
N SER A 28 -0.78 -0.65 -13.78
CA SER A 28 -0.23 0.61 -13.33
C SER A 28 0.79 0.39 -12.22
N LEU A 29 2.00 0.94 -12.37
CA LEU A 29 2.93 1.07 -11.25
C LEU A 29 2.55 2.34 -10.47
N VAL A 30 2.03 2.14 -9.26
CA VAL A 30 1.69 3.21 -8.35
C VAL A 30 2.81 3.33 -7.32
N THR A 31 3.31 4.54 -7.10
CA THR A 31 4.21 4.82 -5.96
C THR A 31 3.50 5.77 -5.04
N GLN A 32 3.33 5.44 -3.76
CA GLN A 32 2.83 6.33 -2.71
C GLN A 32 3.96 6.76 -1.78
N ARG A 33 3.88 7.98 -1.26
CA ARG A 33 4.88 8.53 -0.32
C ARG A 33 4.19 9.07 0.93
N PHE A 34 4.74 8.73 2.07
CA PHE A 34 4.31 9.18 3.39
C PHE A 34 5.44 10.00 3.99
N ALA A 35 5.23 11.32 4.08
CA ALA A 35 6.18 12.21 4.72
C ALA A 35 6.18 11.97 6.23
N ILE A 36 7.37 11.96 6.81
CA ILE A 36 7.57 11.99 8.26
C ILE A 36 7.74 13.47 8.62
N THR A 37 6.79 13.99 9.38
CA THR A 37 6.75 15.41 9.79
C THR A 37 7.53 15.70 11.06
N ASP A 38 7.99 14.63 11.70
CA ASP A 38 8.52 14.59 13.06
C ASP A 38 10.02 14.77 13.00
N ASP A 39 10.60 15.71 13.75
CA ASP A 39 12.07 15.83 13.82
C ASP A 39 12.68 14.53 14.36
N LEU A 40 13.71 14.02 13.65
CA LEU A 40 14.38 12.78 14.00
C LEU A 40 15.82 13.08 14.46
N ASP A 41 16.07 12.92 15.75
CA ASP A 41 17.40 13.11 16.35
C ASP A 41 18.13 11.78 16.53
N VAL A 42 19.22 11.57 15.79
CA VAL A 42 20.07 10.37 15.88
C VAL A 42 21.50 10.75 16.30
N GLY A 43 21.75 10.91 17.61
CA GLY A 43 23.12 11.08 18.15
C GLY A 43 23.20 11.64 19.58
N TYR A 44 24.43 11.90 20.07
CA TYR A 44 24.71 12.46 21.39
C TYR A 44 24.34 13.95 21.47
N VAL A 45 23.45 14.35 22.38
CA VAL A 45 23.14 15.76 22.63
C VAL A 45 23.34 16.09 24.11
N ASN A 46 24.38 16.89 24.40
CA ASN A 46 24.50 17.60 25.67
C ASN A 46 23.65 18.87 25.61
N GLY A 47 22.54 18.90 26.35
CA GLY A 47 21.71 20.10 26.55
C GLY A 47 20.44 20.13 25.69
N GLY A 48 19.30 20.23 26.37
CA GLY A 48 17.99 19.90 25.81
C GLY A 48 17.41 20.84 24.76
N ARG A 49 16.51 20.27 23.95
CA ARG A 49 15.09 20.63 23.86
C ARG A 49 14.35 19.45 23.23
N GLN A 50 13.21 19.11 23.83
CA GLN A 50 12.25 18.11 23.36
C GLN A 50 11.07 18.91 22.82
N ARG A 51 10.67 18.72 21.56
CA ARG A 51 9.38 19.17 21.07
C ARG A 51 8.79 18.17 20.07
N ASP A 52 7.69 17.58 20.55
CA ASP A 52 6.58 16.95 19.86
C ASP A 52 6.87 16.32 18.49
N LEU A 53 7.03 14.99 18.49
CA LEU A 53 6.18 14.05 17.74
C LEU A 53 6.53 12.59 18.11
N GLN A 54 5.79 11.63 17.55
CA GLN A 54 5.61 10.22 17.94
C GLN A 54 6.85 9.31 17.73
N SER A 55 8.02 9.74 18.22
CA SER A 55 9.25 8.95 18.27
C SER A 55 9.74 8.82 19.71
N MET A 56 10.23 7.64 20.09
CA MET A 56 10.91 7.45 21.37
C MET A 56 12.41 7.52 21.18
N LEU A 57 13.00 8.63 21.60
CA LEU A 57 14.44 8.75 21.80
C LEU A 57 14.84 7.90 23.00
N VAL A 58 15.41 6.73 22.76
CA VAL A 58 16.04 5.94 23.83
C VAL A 58 17.47 6.41 24.03
N ARG A 59 17.74 7.00 25.20
CA ARG A 59 19.10 7.34 25.65
C ARG A 59 19.58 6.26 26.61
N LYS A 60 20.71 5.64 26.32
CA LYS A 60 21.44 4.84 27.31
C LYS A 60 22.90 5.26 27.33
N GLN A 61 23.37 5.56 28.53
CA GLN A 61 24.78 5.60 28.86
C GLN A 61 25.23 4.15 29.08
N ASP A 62 26.14 3.65 28.25
CA ASP A 62 26.74 2.34 28.50
C ASP A 62 27.79 2.40 29.63
N ALA A 63 28.35 1.24 30.00
CA ALA A 63 29.38 1.14 31.03
C ALA A 63 30.70 1.84 30.66
N THR A 64 30.79 2.41 29.46
CA THR A 64 31.94 3.16 28.94
C THR A 64 31.63 4.65 28.75
N ASP A 65 30.54 5.15 29.35
CA ASP A 65 30.08 6.55 29.29
C ASP A 65 29.64 7.05 27.89
N ASN A 66 29.42 6.15 26.93
CA ASN A 66 28.92 6.54 25.61
C ASN A 66 27.40 6.64 25.62
N PHE A 67 26.85 7.69 24.99
CA PHE A 67 25.41 7.85 24.82
C PHE A 67 25.00 7.40 23.42
N HIS A 68 24.03 6.50 23.39
CA HIS A 68 23.43 6.01 22.16
C HIS A 68 22.04 6.63 21.99
N SER A 69 21.74 7.10 20.78
CA SER A 69 20.43 7.62 20.38
C SER A 69 19.88 6.76 19.26
N ALA A 70 18.63 6.33 19.45
CA ALA A 70 17.90 5.43 18.58
C ALA A 70 16.54 6.04 18.25
N VAL A 71 16.13 5.95 16.99
CA VAL A 71 14.80 6.36 16.56
C VAL A 71 14.04 5.14 16.05
N TYR A 72 12.88 4.87 16.66
CA TYR A 72 11.96 3.83 16.20
C TYR A 72 10.91 4.45 15.28
N LEU A 73 10.70 3.83 14.12
CA LEU A 73 9.73 4.22 13.12
C LEU A 73 8.80 3.04 12.86
N ARG A 74 7.53 3.31 12.54
CA ARG A 74 6.61 2.29 12.04
C ARG A 74 5.75 2.86 10.93
N THR A 75 5.46 2.02 9.95
CA THR A 75 4.53 2.31 8.86
C THR A 75 3.51 1.21 8.73
N ARG A 76 2.24 1.58 8.52
CA ARG A 76 1.16 0.62 8.35
C ARG A 76 0.90 0.36 6.88
N VAL A 77 1.19 -0.84 6.39
CA VAL A 77 0.93 -1.19 4.98
C VAL A 77 -0.57 -1.23 4.69
N SER A 78 -1.38 -1.50 5.71
CA SER A 78 -2.85 -1.41 5.61
C SER A 78 -3.37 -0.03 5.19
N SER A 79 -2.64 1.06 5.43
CA SER A 79 -3.08 2.40 4.98
C SER A 79 -3.00 2.61 3.48
N LEU A 80 -2.35 1.69 2.73
CA LEU A 80 -2.30 1.73 1.27
C LEU A 80 -3.65 1.35 0.62
N ASN A 81 -4.56 0.71 1.36
CA ASN A 81 -5.85 0.20 0.86
C ASN A 81 -5.70 -0.63 -0.44
N LEU A 82 -4.74 -1.54 -0.46
CA LEU A 82 -4.47 -2.41 -1.60
C LEU A 82 -5.66 -3.35 -1.85
N GLU A 83 -6.03 -3.50 -3.12
CA GLU A 83 -6.98 -4.53 -3.52
C GLU A 83 -6.28 -5.91 -3.52
N PRO A 84 -6.99 -7.04 -3.40
CA PRO A 84 -6.37 -8.36 -3.35
C PRO A 84 -5.51 -8.71 -4.58
N SER A 85 -5.79 -8.09 -5.74
CA SER A 85 -4.98 -8.22 -6.96
C SER A 85 -3.70 -7.40 -6.98
N ASP A 86 -3.57 -6.42 -6.09
CA ASP A 86 -2.44 -5.51 -6.07
C ASP A 86 -1.22 -6.22 -5.50
N THR A 87 -0.05 -5.95 -6.08
CA THR A 87 1.21 -6.56 -5.65
C THR A 87 2.18 -5.48 -5.20
N LEU A 88 2.54 -5.46 -3.92
CA LEU A 88 3.63 -4.61 -3.44
C LEU A 88 4.95 -5.07 -4.08
N VAL A 89 5.66 -4.17 -4.75
CA VAL A 89 6.92 -4.48 -5.46
C VAL A 89 8.13 -3.87 -4.81
N ASP A 90 7.99 -2.70 -4.19
CA ASP A 90 9.10 -1.99 -3.56
C ASP A 90 8.62 -1.20 -2.35
N ALA A 91 9.52 -1.02 -1.39
CA ALA A 91 9.33 -0.17 -0.25
C ALA A 91 10.69 0.43 0.12
N SER A 92 10.74 1.74 0.31
CA SER A 92 11.99 2.44 0.67
C SER A 92 11.78 3.46 1.77
N PHE A 93 12.77 3.62 2.64
CA PHE A 93 12.86 4.75 3.57
C PHE A 93 13.91 5.72 3.06
N THR A 94 13.53 6.97 2.83
CA THR A 94 14.43 8.02 2.36
C THR A 94 14.55 9.12 3.39
N MET A 95 15.76 9.58 3.64
CA MET A 95 16.05 10.71 4.50
C MET A 95 17.14 11.59 3.89
N TYR A 96 17.27 12.81 4.41
CA TYR A 96 18.34 13.73 4.09
C TYR A 96 19.10 14.06 5.37
N GLN A 97 20.42 14.07 5.29
CA GLN A 97 21.22 14.62 6.37
C GLN A 97 21.11 16.15 6.31
N GLY A 98 20.67 16.77 7.42
CA GLY A 98 20.48 18.21 7.46
C GLY A 98 21.79 18.99 7.65
N PRO A 99 21.92 20.19 7.06
CA PRO A 99 23.12 21.02 7.11
C PRO A 99 23.28 21.82 8.41
N GLY A 100 23.06 21.16 9.55
CA GLY A 100 23.28 21.77 10.86
C GLY A 100 24.77 21.98 11.12
N SER A 101 25.15 23.09 11.79
CA SER A 101 26.53 23.42 12.17
C SER A 101 27.23 22.40 13.10
N ASN A 102 26.52 21.32 13.47
CA ASN A 102 26.99 20.24 14.31
C ASN A 102 26.77 18.86 13.68
N ALA A 103 26.23 18.76 12.46
CA ALA A 103 25.99 17.48 11.79
C ALA A 103 27.28 17.00 11.12
N GLU A 104 27.76 15.80 11.46
CA GLU A 104 28.96 15.21 10.86
C GLU A 104 28.61 14.10 9.88
N ALA A 105 29.37 13.95 8.80
CA ALA A 105 29.27 12.76 7.96
C ALA A 105 29.60 11.52 8.80
N GLY A 106 28.82 10.45 8.66
CA GLY A 106 29.03 9.23 9.43
C GLY A 106 28.12 8.11 8.99
N THR A 107 28.27 6.93 9.60
CA THR A 107 27.48 5.77 9.20
C THR A 107 26.17 5.76 9.96
N VAL A 108 25.05 5.68 9.24
CA VAL A 108 23.73 5.45 9.82
C VAL A 108 23.23 4.08 9.40
N GLN A 109 22.89 3.28 10.40
CA GLN A 109 22.33 1.95 10.27
C GLN A 109 20.81 1.99 10.38
N LEU A 110 20.12 1.33 9.45
CA LEU A 110 18.71 1.00 9.55
C LEU A 110 18.55 -0.49 9.83
N LEU A 111 17.84 -0.85 10.90
CA LEU A 111 17.46 -2.23 11.19
C LEU A 111 15.96 -2.39 11.01
N VAL A 112 15.54 -3.35 10.20
CA VAL A 112 14.12 -3.70 10.05
C VAL A 112 13.74 -4.71 11.12
N LEU A 113 12.70 -4.40 11.89
CA LEU A 113 12.30 -5.15 13.07
C LEU A 113 11.18 -6.14 12.73
N ALA A 114 11.21 -7.32 13.34
CA ALA A 114 10.16 -8.34 13.20
C ALA A 114 8.88 -7.99 13.96
N ASP A 115 8.99 -7.21 15.03
CA ASP A 115 7.85 -6.77 15.85
C ASP A 115 7.46 -5.31 15.54
N ALA A 116 6.26 -5.15 14.98
CA ALA A 116 5.60 -3.86 14.73
C ALA A 116 4.38 -3.61 15.64
N SER A 117 4.13 -4.48 16.62
CA SER A 117 2.92 -4.51 17.45
C SER A 117 2.86 -3.45 18.56
N TRP A 118 3.95 -2.69 18.74
CA TRP A 118 4.08 -1.68 19.78
C TRP A 118 3.14 -0.48 19.56
N ASN A 119 2.70 0.15 20.65
CA ASN A 119 1.89 1.36 20.60
C ASN A 119 2.74 2.57 21.02
N GLU A 120 2.70 3.65 20.23
CA GLU A 120 3.42 4.90 20.48
C GLU A 120 3.12 5.50 21.86
N SER A 121 1.86 5.40 22.31
CA SER A 121 1.43 5.94 23.61
C SER A 121 1.85 5.10 24.81
N SER A 122 2.29 3.86 24.60
CA SER A 122 2.71 2.94 25.66
C SER A 122 4.19 2.55 25.55
N LEU A 123 4.92 3.10 24.58
CA LEU A 123 6.32 2.75 24.37
C LEU A 123 7.16 3.38 25.49
N THR A 124 7.96 2.53 26.12
CA THR A 124 8.89 2.84 27.19
C THR A 124 10.23 2.19 26.87
N TYR A 125 11.27 2.53 27.62
CA TYR A 125 12.55 1.86 27.51
C TYR A 125 12.39 0.33 27.64
N GLU A 126 11.66 -0.15 28.65
CA GLU A 126 11.60 -1.58 29.00
C GLU A 126 10.75 -2.44 28.05
N ASN A 127 9.85 -1.85 27.27
CA ASN A 127 8.93 -2.58 26.38
C ASN A 127 9.11 -2.20 24.89
N ARG A 128 10.26 -1.65 24.54
CA ARG A 128 10.62 -1.36 23.15
C ARG A 128 10.82 -2.69 22.37
N PRO A 129 10.58 -2.72 21.04
CA PRO A 129 10.69 -3.93 20.22
C PRO A 129 12.10 -4.54 20.16
N TYR A 130 13.09 -3.80 20.69
CA TYR A 130 14.48 -4.21 20.78
C TYR A 130 14.91 -4.30 22.26
N THR A 131 14.98 -5.51 22.81
CA THR A 131 15.35 -5.74 24.22
C THR A 131 16.77 -6.28 24.39
N ALA A 132 17.73 -5.84 23.59
CA ALA A 132 19.13 -5.94 24.02
C ALA A 132 19.44 -4.76 24.94
N SER A 133 20.17 -5.03 26.02
CA SER A 133 20.44 -4.04 27.05
C SER A 133 21.18 -2.80 26.52
N SER A 134 21.82 -2.82 25.34
CA SER A 134 22.39 -1.66 24.65
C SER A 134 22.18 -1.74 23.12
N PRO A 135 22.09 -0.62 22.39
CA PRO A 135 22.15 -0.63 20.92
C PRO A 135 23.52 -1.17 20.45
N PRO A 136 23.62 -1.90 19.32
CA PRO A 136 24.89 -2.46 18.84
C PRO A 136 25.78 -1.34 18.30
N THR A 137 27.05 -1.28 18.71
CA THR A 137 27.95 -0.14 18.45
C THR A 137 28.99 -0.38 17.35
N ASN A 138 28.68 -1.17 16.31
CA ASN A 138 29.61 -1.73 15.31
C ASN A 138 30.24 -3.06 15.74
N ALA A 139 30.00 -4.11 14.94
CA ALA A 139 30.71 -5.40 14.92
C ALA A 139 30.93 -6.04 16.31
N ASP A 140 29.99 -6.78 16.86
CA ASP A 140 29.76 -8.18 16.47
C ASP A 140 28.27 -8.48 16.27
N ALA A 141 27.89 -8.80 15.03
CA ALA A 141 26.53 -9.14 14.65
C ALA A 141 26.01 -10.50 15.22
N ASN A 142 26.57 -11.03 16.31
CA ASN A 142 26.33 -12.42 16.71
C ASN A 142 26.01 -12.70 18.18
N ALA A 143 25.74 -11.68 18.99
CA ALA A 143 25.18 -11.91 20.32
C ALA A 143 24.04 -10.91 20.61
N SER A 144 22.81 -11.42 20.56
CA SER A 144 21.55 -10.84 21.08
C SER A 144 20.80 -9.80 20.23
N ILE A 145 20.74 -9.97 18.91
CA ILE A 145 19.66 -9.35 18.11
C ILE A 145 18.79 -10.46 17.51
N THR A 146 17.81 -10.94 18.25
CA THR A 146 16.96 -12.08 17.85
C THR A 146 15.81 -11.68 16.91
N ASP A 147 15.47 -10.40 16.81
CA ASP A 147 14.22 -9.92 16.16
C ASP A 147 14.45 -8.92 15.01
N VAL A 148 15.64 -8.90 14.42
CA VAL A 148 15.93 -8.07 13.23
C VAL A 148 15.84 -8.93 11.96
N LEU A 149 15.05 -8.46 11.00
CA LEU A 149 14.85 -9.11 9.71
C LEU A 149 16.01 -8.82 8.76
N THR A 150 16.45 -7.56 8.70
CA THR A 150 17.57 -7.10 7.87
C THR A 150 18.23 -5.87 8.48
N SER A 151 19.48 -5.61 8.10
CA SER A 151 20.20 -4.38 8.47
C SER A 151 20.93 -3.79 7.27
N GLN A 152 20.92 -2.47 7.15
CA GLN A 152 21.64 -1.72 6.13
C GLN A 152 22.44 -0.58 6.75
N ASN A 153 23.70 -0.45 6.34
CA ASN A 153 24.60 0.61 6.79
C ASN A 153 24.87 1.54 5.61
N ILE A 154 24.60 2.82 5.75
CA ILE A 154 24.92 3.82 4.73
C ILE A 154 25.71 4.95 5.37
N THR A 155 26.83 5.30 4.77
CA THR A 155 27.57 6.51 5.14
C THR A 155 26.86 7.71 4.57
N THR A 156 26.40 8.58 5.46
CA THR A 156 25.69 9.81 5.13
C THR A 156 26.72 10.92 4.90
N GLU A 157 26.42 11.81 3.97
CA GLU A 157 27.18 13.04 3.75
C GLU A 157 26.22 14.22 3.84
N ASP A 158 26.72 15.38 4.27
CA ASP A 158 25.91 16.58 4.45
C ASP A 158 25.17 16.97 3.16
N GLY A 159 23.88 17.27 3.30
CA GLY A 159 22.99 17.63 2.20
C GLY A 159 22.69 16.50 1.19
N LYS A 160 23.21 15.27 1.39
CA LYS A 160 22.92 14.14 0.49
C LYS A 160 21.69 13.36 0.93
N ARG A 161 20.99 12.86 -0.09
CA ARG A 161 19.87 11.93 0.05
C ARG A 161 20.39 10.53 0.35
N VAL A 162 19.79 9.89 1.34
CA VAL A 162 20.05 8.50 1.72
C VAL A 162 18.75 7.73 1.56
N THR A 163 18.80 6.58 0.89
CA THR A 163 17.64 5.72 0.67
C THR A 163 18.00 4.29 1.09
N TYR A 164 17.15 3.72 1.95
CA TYR A 164 17.23 2.35 2.42
C TYR A 164 16.15 1.52 1.74
N ASP A 165 16.52 0.35 1.25
CA ASP A 165 15.59 -0.63 0.67
C ASP A 165 14.96 -1.47 1.79
N ILE A 166 13.69 -1.24 2.09
CA ILE A 166 12.96 -1.97 3.13
C ILE A 166 12.07 -3.08 2.55
N SER A 167 12.11 -3.30 1.23
CA SER A 167 11.30 -4.29 0.51
C SER A 167 11.71 -5.73 0.82
N ALA A 168 13.02 -6.00 0.91
CA ALA A 168 13.62 -7.33 1.09
C ALA A 168 13.33 -7.96 2.48
N SER A 169 12.71 -7.22 3.38
CA SER A 169 12.50 -7.62 4.78
C SER A 169 11.17 -8.35 5.00
N GLY A 170 10.57 -8.94 3.97
CA GLY A 170 9.26 -9.59 4.07
C GLY A 170 8.08 -8.61 4.11
N ALA A 171 8.25 -7.43 3.49
CA ALA A 171 7.28 -6.33 3.43
C ALA A 171 5.94 -6.67 2.74
N SER A 172 5.77 -7.88 2.20
CA SER A 172 4.51 -8.31 1.61
C SER A 172 3.42 -8.37 2.70
N ASN A 173 2.66 -7.29 2.81
CA ASN A 173 1.41 -7.15 3.56
C ASN A 173 1.51 -7.08 5.10
N ARG A 174 2.62 -6.59 5.66
CA ARG A 174 2.73 -6.37 7.11
C ARG A 174 3.13 -4.94 7.43
N ASP A 175 2.66 -4.43 8.57
CA ASP A 175 3.19 -3.21 9.15
C ASP A 175 4.69 -3.39 9.39
N LEU A 176 5.48 -2.42 8.94
CA LEU A 176 6.93 -2.45 9.07
C LEU A 176 7.35 -1.55 10.22
N ALA A 177 8.28 -2.03 11.04
CA ALA A 177 8.95 -1.24 12.05
C ALA A 177 10.45 -1.18 11.77
N PHE A 178 11.06 -0.04 12.06
CA PHE A 178 12.45 0.23 11.78
C PHE A 178 13.12 0.88 12.98
N LEU A 179 14.40 0.61 13.13
CA LEU A 179 15.28 1.25 14.09
C LEU A 179 16.40 1.94 13.33
N LEU A 180 16.49 3.27 13.45
CA LEU A 180 17.56 4.08 12.91
C LEU A 180 18.60 4.34 14.00
N LEU A 181 19.85 3.96 13.74
CA LEU A 181 20.98 4.08 14.66
C LEU A 181 22.14 4.81 13.98
N ALA A 182 22.76 5.76 14.69
CA ALA A 182 24.09 6.22 14.33
C ALA A 182 25.11 5.16 14.73
N ALA A 183 25.90 4.70 13.78
CA ALA A 183 27.01 3.82 14.05
C ALA A 183 28.20 4.64 14.57
N ASN A 184 28.61 4.39 15.82
CA ASN A 184 29.78 5.04 16.42
C ASN A 184 31.06 4.58 15.72
N GLN A 185 31.55 5.34 14.73
CA GLN A 185 32.89 5.13 14.20
C GLN A 185 33.91 5.53 15.27
N ALA A 186 34.33 4.60 16.12
CA ALA A 186 35.54 4.77 16.90
C ALA A 186 36.70 4.84 15.90
N ASP A 187 37.33 6.00 15.73
CA ASP A 187 38.58 6.09 14.98
C ASP A 187 39.63 5.19 15.69
N PRO A 188 40.05 4.07 15.09
CA PRO A 188 40.97 3.14 15.74
C PRO A 188 42.37 3.72 15.95
N SER A 189 42.67 4.85 15.30
CA SER A 189 43.99 5.50 15.29
C SER A 189 44.13 6.68 16.23
N ALA A 190 43.03 7.14 16.83
CA ALA A 190 43.02 8.33 17.68
C ALA A 190 43.49 8.00 19.12
N GLY A 191 44.76 8.31 19.39
CA GLY A 191 45.35 8.19 20.72
C GLY A 191 44.68 9.12 21.73
N THR A 192 43.89 8.53 22.62
CA THR A 192 43.49 8.98 23.97
C THR A 192 43.10 10.46 24.16
N THR A 193 41.86 10.66 24.62
CA THR A 193 41.17 11.88 25.09
C THR A 193 40.32 12.66 24.08
N THR A 194 40.63 12.67 22.79
CA THR A 194 39.76 13.27 21.75
C THR A 194 38.83 12.27 21.07
N ALA A 195 39.14 10.97 21.14
CA ALA A 195 38.25 9.88 20.72
C ALA A 195 37.31 9.44 21.86
N GLN A 196 36.68 10.41 22.54
CA GLN A 196 35.48 10.10 23.31
C GLN A 196 34.36 9.83 22.29
N ASN A 197 34.18 8.53 22.03
CA ASN A 197 33.03 7.95 21.36
C ASN A 197 31.75 8.72 21.72
N GLY A 198 31.08 9.28 20.70
CA GLY A 198 29.84 10.03 20.88
C GLY A 198 29.89 11.53 20.55
N SER A 199 30.89 12.06 19.84
CA SER A 199 30.81 13.45 19.33
C SER A 199 30.11 13.61 17.98
N GLN A 200 29.92 12.52 17.22
CA GLN A 200 29.27 12.61 15.91
C GLN A 200 27.76 12.73 16.09
N LYS A 201 27.21 13.89 15.73
CA LYS A 201 25.77 14.15 15.77
C LYS A 201 25.21 13.97 14.37
N HIS A 202 24.17 13.17 14.21
CA HIS A 202 23.45 13.04 12.96
C HIS A 202 22.04 13.59 13.16
N TYR A 203 21.83 14.82 12.73
CA TYR A 203 20.52 15.46 12.75
C TYR A 203 19.78 15.16 11.45
N VAL A 204 18.59 14.58 11.55
CA VAL A 204 17.66 14.42 10.44
C VAL A 204 16.47 15.32 10.76
N TYR A 205 16.59 16.59 10.35
CA TYR A 205 15.51 17.58 10.56
C TYR A 205 14.33 17.28 9.63
N SER A 206 13.12 17.24 10.17
CA SER A 206 11.90 16.97 9.39
C SER A 206 10.92 18.14 9.46
N SER A 207 10.79 18.79 10.62
CA SER A 207 9.84 19.88 10.87
C SER A 207 10.34 21.23 10.34
N GLU A 208 11.66 21.45 10.39
CA GLU A 208 12.32 22.67 9.88
C GLU A 208 12.86 22.49 8.45
N SER A 209 12.82 21.27 7.93
CA SER A 209 13.22 20.95 6.56
C SER A 209 12.22 21.48 5.54
N PRO A 210 12.64 22.08 4.41
CA PRO A 210 11.74 22.26 3.27
C PRO A 210 11.14 20.92 2.87
N VAL A 211 9.91 20.94 2.34
CA VAL A 211 9.15 19.73 1.92
C VAL A 211 9.99 18.75 1.08
N GLN A 212 10.96 19.25 0.31
CA GLN A 212 11.85 18.46 -0.55
C GLN A 212 12.88 17.61 0.21
N THR A 213 13.20 17.96 1.46
CA THR A 213 14.21 17.28 2.29
C THR A 213 13.63 16.59 3.52
N GLN A 214 12.30 16.58 3.67
CA GLN A 214 11.64 15.80 4.72
C GLN A 214 11.89 14.31 4.52
N PRO A 215 12.20 13.55 5.59
CA PRO A 215 12.25 12.10 5.47
C PRO A 215 10.88 11.54 5.10
N PHE A 216 10.86 10.47 4.34
CA PHE A 216 9.62 9.83 3.89
C PHE A 216 9.81 8.34 3.69
N VAL A 217 8.70 7.60 3.78
CA VAL A 217 8.63 6.22 3.31
C VAL A 217 7.89 6.19 1.99
N SER A 218 8.42 5.47 1.01
CA SER A 218 7.74 5.20 -0.25
C SER A 218 7.34 3.73 -0.37
N TYR A 219 6.16 3.49 -0.89
CA TYR A 219 5.68 2.16 -1.29
C TYR A 219 5.37 2.19 -2.78
N SER A 220 5.88 1.23 -3.52
CA SER A 220 5.49 1.02 -4.91
C SER A 220 4.80 -0.32 -5.05
N TYR A 221 3.66 -0.32 -5.73
CA TYR A 221 2.87 -1.52 -5.98
C TYR A 221 2.35 -1.51 -7.42
N ILE A 222 2.18 -2.71 -7.96
CA ILE A 222 1.50 -2.94 -9.22
C ILE A 222 0.01 -3.00 -8.92
N LYS A 223 -0.73 -2.06 -9.47
CA LYS A 223 -2.18 -2.08 -9.52
C LYS A 223 -2.64 -2.76 -10.80
N GLN A 224 -3.54 -3.73 -10.64
CA GLN A 224 -4.23 -4.38 -11.76
C GLN A 224 -5.70 -4.01 -11.69
N THR A 225 -6.24 -3.54 -12.81
CA THR A 225 -7.65 -3.17 -12.91
C THR A 225 -8.30 -4.11 -13.90
N ALA A 226 -9.33 -4.83 -13.46
CA ALA A 226 -10.18 -5.60 -14.36
C ALA A 226 -11.02 -4.63 -15.21
N GLN A 227 -11.27 -4.98 -16.46
CA GLN A 227 -12.01 -4.11 -17.37
C GLN A 227 -13.09 -4.88 -18.08
N ALA A 228 -14.33 -4.42 -17.90
CA ALA A 228 -15.45 -4.90 -18.67
C ALA A 228 -15.47 -4.24 -20.05
N THR A 229 -15.92 -4.99 -21.05
CA THR A 229 -16.06 -4.55 -22.43
C THR A 229 -17.54 -4.44 -22.78
N ASP A 230 -17.91 -3.41 -23.54
CA ASP A 230 -19.30 -3.28 -23.98
C ASP A 230 -19.70 -4.48 -24.86
N ASP A 231 -20.80 -5.10 -24.49
CA ASP A 231 -21.43 -6.17 -25.22
C ASP A 231 -22.61 -5.66 -26.05
N SER A 232 -22.85 -6.31 -27.17
CA SER A 232 -24.04 -6.04 -27.97
C SER A 232 -24.62 -7.32 -28.57
N VAL A 233 -25.95 -7.35 -28.67
CA VAL A 233 -26.68 -8.42 -29.33
C VAL A 233 -27.88 -7.82 -30.06
N THR A 234 -28.27 -8.43 -31.17
CA THR A 234 -29.50 -8.08 -31.87
C THR A 234 -30.52 -9.20 -31.71
N VAL A 235 -31.73 -8.85 -31.27
CA VAL A 235 -32.83 -9.78 -31.06
C VAL A 235 -33.98 -9.34 -31.96
N LYS A 236 -34.56 -10.30 -32.69
CA LYS A 236 -35.75 -10.02 -33.49
C LYS A 236 -36.98 -10.00 -32.60
N GLU A 237 -38.00 -9.33 -33.08
CA GLU A 237 -39.33 -9.39 -32.48
C GLU A 237 -39.82 -10.82 -32.26
N GLY A 238 -40.34 -11.05 -31.06
CA GLY A 238 -40.79 -12.37 -30.60
C GLY A 238 -39.68 -13.43 -30.50
N ALA A 239 -38.41 -13.04 -30.57
CA ALA A 239 -37.26 -13.92 -30.38
C ALA A 239 -36.55 -13.63 -29.06
N ASP A 240 -35.56 -14.47 -28.77
CA ASP A 240 -34.74 -14.42 -27.57
C ASP A 240 -33.28 -14.76 -27.91
N THR A 241 -32.43 -14.80 -26.89
CA THR A 241 -31.04 -15.26 -27.02
C THR A 241 -30.85 -16.71 -26.56
N LEU A 242 -31.90 -17.54 -26.49
CA LEU A 242 -31.82 -18.91 -25.99
C LEU A 242 -30.83 -19.77 -26.80
N LEU A 243 -30.85 -19.61 -28.12
CA LEU A 243 -29.98 -20.37 -29.04
C LEU A 243 -28.54 -19.87 -29.09
N SER A 244 -28.29 -18.64 -28.65
CA SER A 244 -26.97 -18.01 -28.61
C SER A 244 -26.89 -17.08 -27.39
N PRO A 245 -26.74 -17.63 -26.17
CA PRO A 245 -26.66 -16.84 -24.95
C PRO A 245 -25.50 -15.86 -25.02
N LEU A 246 -25.66 -14.73 -24.33
CA LEU A 246 -24.57 -13.80 -24.11
C LEU A 246 -23.60 -14.40 -23.09
N MET A 247 -22.32 -14.15 -23.30
CA MET A 247 -21.23 -14.56 -22.41
C MET A 247 -20.46 -13.30 -22.02
N LEU A 248 -20.98 -12.60 -21.02
CA LEU A 248 -20.58 -11.24 -20.67
C LEU A 248 -19.11 -11.10 -20.27
N LEU A 249 -18.48 -12.18 -19.80
CA LEU A 249 -17.10 -12.15 -19.31
C LEU A 249 -16.09 -12.70 -20.34
N ASP A 250 -16.53 -13.15 -21.53
CA ASP A 250 -15.67 -13.85 -22.49
C ASP A 250 -14.71 -12.91 -23.22
N ASN A 251 -15.12 -11.64 -23.42
CA ASN A 251 -14.35 -10.57 -24.05
C ASN A 251 -13.78 -9.56 -23.03
N ASP A 252 -13.93 -9.87 -21.74
CA ASP A 252 -13.46 -9.00 -20.64
C ASP A 252 -12.00 -9.23 -20.28
N ASP A 253 -11.37 -8.17 -19.78
CA ASP A 253 -10.02 -8.24 -19.24
C ASP A 253 -10.05 -8.65 -17.77
N LEU A 254 -9.88 -9.95 -17.58
CA LEU A 254 -9.81 -10.57 -16.27
C LEU A 254 -8.39 -10.46 -15.67
N ILE A 255 -8.36 -10.22 -14.35
CA ILE A 255 -7.17 -10.29 -13.50
C ILE A 255 -6.81 -11.76 -13.25
N ASP A 256 -7.82 -12.57 -12.92
CA ASP A 256 -7.68 -14.01 -12.79
C ASP A 256 -8.23 -14.74 -14.03
N SER A 257 -7.47 -15.69 -14.56
CA SER A 257 -7.96 -16.61 -15.60
C SER A 257 -8.41 -17.95 -15.02
N SER A 258 -8.43 -18.07 -13.69
CA SER A 258 -8.85 -19.29 -12.98
C SER A 258 -10.37 -19.50 -12.96
N GLY A 259 -11.15 -18.57 -13.53
CA GLY A 259 -12.61 -18.68 -13.60
C GLY A 259 -13.31 -18.32 -12.28
N THR A 260 -12.64 -17.56 -11.41
CA THR A 260 -13.21 -17.05 -10.16
C THR A 260 -13.91 -15.70 -10.33
N SER A 261 -13.87 -15.16 -11.55
CA SER A 261 -14.53 -13.90 -11.90
C SER A 261 -16.05 -14.06 -11.92
N VAL A 262 -16.77 -13.13 -11.28
CA VAL A 262 -18.23 -13.17 -11.17
C VAL A 262 -18.88 -11.80 -11.32
N ILE A 263 -20.09 -11.75 -11.87
CA ILE A 263 -20.89 -10.52 -11.92
C ILE A 263 -21.13 -10.01 -10.50
N ALA A 264 -20.73 -8.75 -10.29
CA ALA A 264 -20.79 -8.06 -9.02
C ALA A 264 -22.03 -7.18 -8.92
N SER A 265 -22.42 -6.54 -10.01
CA SER A 265 -23.61 -5.69 -10.07
C SER A 265 -24.19 -5.59 -11.48
N LEU A 266 -25.49 -5.29 -11.54
CA LEU A 266 -26.21 -4.93 -12.75
C LEU A 266 -27.02 -3.66 -12.51
N ASN A 267 -26.98 -2.70 -13.43
CA ASN A 267 -27.63 -1.38 -13.29
C ASN A 267 -27.33 -0.69 -11.96
N GLY A 268 -26.08 -0.84 -11.47
CA GLY A 268 -25.62 -0.30 -10.19
C GLY A 268 -26.17 -1.02 -8.95
N THR A 269 -26.99 -2.05 -9.10
CA THR A 269 -27.51 -2.87 -8.00
C THR A 269 -26.58 -4.06 -7.75
N GLU A 270 -26.13 -4.24 -6.51
CA GLU A 270 -25.27 -5.35 -6.14
C GLU A 270 -25.95 -6.71 -6.37
N TRP A 271 -25.16 -7.72 -6.74
CA TRP A 271 -25.64 -9.06 -7.05
C TRP A 271 -26.54 -9.67 -5.96
N SER A 272 -26.18 -9.43 -4.69
CA SER A 272 -26.90 -9.92 -3.52
C SER A 272 -28.30 -9.29 -3.37
N GLN A 273 -28.51 -8.12 -3.96
CA GLN A 273 -29.75 -7.33 -3.89
C GLN A 273 -30.62 -7.50 -5.14
N LEU A 274 -30.09 -8.11 -6.20
CA LEU A 274 -30.86 -8.37 -7.41
C LEU A 274 -32.01 -9.36 -7.14
N PRO A 275 -33.18 -9.16 -7.77
CA PRO A 275 -34.29 -10.07 -7.63
C PRO A 275 -33.96 -11.42 -8.26
N ASP A 276 -34.39 -12.49 -7.58
CA ASP A 276 -34.35 -13.85 -8.09
C ASP A 276 -35.17 -13.94 -9.37
N ALA A 277 -34.66 -14.68 -10.36
CA ALA A 277 -35.38 -14.92 -11.59
C ALA A 277 -36.52 -15.94 -11.39
N ASP A 278 -37.72 -15.60 -11.88
CA ASP A 278 -38.91 -16.46 -11.83
C ASP A 278 -39.26 -17.07 -13.20
N HIS A 279 -38.30 -17.09 -14.13
CA HIS A 279 -38.49 -17.63 -15.47
C HIS A 279 -38.47 -19.18 -15.44
N PRO A 280 -39.37 -19.90 -16.14
CA PRO A 280 -39.44 -21.37 -16.09
C PRO A 280 -38.12 -22.08 -16.44
N THR A 281 -37.33 -21.50 -17.36
CA THR A 281 -36.04 -22.06 -17.83
C THR A 281 -34.84 -21.40 -17.17
N PHE A 282 -34.94 -20.10 -16.86
CA PHE A 282 -33.84 -19.26 -16.36
C PHE A 282 -34.14 -18.82 -14.93
N SER A 283 -34.48 -19.77 -14.07
CA SER A 283 -34.90 -19.49 -12.71
C SER A 283 -33.71 -19.36 -11.75
N HIS A 284 -33.98 -18.77 -10.59
CA HIS A 284 -33.08 -18.73 -9.44
C HIS A 284 -32.62 -20.11 -8.95
N VAL A 285 -33.39 -21.19 -9.21
CA VAL A 285 -32.96 -22.58 -8.91
C VAL A 285 -31.69 -22.93 -9.69
N PHE A 286 -31.54 -22.35 -10.88
CA PHE A 286 -30.32 -22.44 -11.67
C PHE A 286 -29.38 -21.25 -11.44
N GLY A 287 -29.58 -20.44 -10.42
CA GLY A 287 -28.70 -19.33 -10.06
C GLY A 287 -28.83 -18.08 -10.92
N TYR A 288 -29.96 -17.90 -11.64
CA TYR A 288 -30.21 -16.67 -12.37
C TYR A 288 -30.81 -15.58 -11.47
N LYS A 289 -30.34 -14.35 -11.70
CA LYS A 289 -30.99 -13.11 -11.30
C LYS A 289 -31.61 -12.44 -12.52
N GLN A 290 -32.59 -11.58 -12.32
CA GLN A 290 -33.25 -10.87 -13.42
C GLN A 290 -33.17 -9.36 -13.28
N VAL A 291 -33.14 -8.66 -14.41
CA VAL A 291 -33.25 -7.20 -14.50
C VAL A 291 -34.24 -6.89 -15.62
N VAL A 292 -35.30 -6.17 -15.27
CA VAL A 292 -36.32 -5.73 -16.24
C VAL A 292 -35.81 -4.47 -16.94
N GLY A 293 -35.72 -4.53 -18.25
CA GLY A 293 -35.41 -3.40 -19.12
C GLY A 293 -36.68 -2.78 -19.69
N ALA A 294 -36.51 -1.89 -20.68
CA ALA A 294 -37.63 -1.19 -21.30
C ALA A 294 -38.44 -2.11 -22.23
N GLU A 295 -37.76 -3.01 -22.94
CA GLU A 295 -38.33 -3.83 -24.01
C GLU A 295 -38.41 -5.32 -23.65
N GLY A 296 -37.65 -5.73 -22.62
CA GLY A 296 -37.54 -7.13 -22.23
C GLY A 296 -36.90 -7.33 -20.87
N THR A 297 -36.55 -8.58 -20.58
CA THR A 297 -35.91 -8.95 -19.32
C THR A 297 -34.59 -9.64 -19.58
N LEU A 298 -33.54 -9.19 -18.88
CA LEU A 298 -32.23 -9.81 -18.87
C LEU A 298 -32.10 -10.75 -17.68
N TYR A 299 -31.78 -12.01 -17.94
CA TYR A 299 -31.51 -13.05 -16.95
C TYR A 299 -30.01 -13.36 -16.93
N VAL A 300 -29.35 -13.17 -15.81
CA VAL A 300 -27.88 -13.29 -15.71
C VAL A 300 -27.51 -14.28 -14.61
N ARG A 301 -26.43 -15.04 -14.84
CA ARG A 301 -25.75 -15.87 -13.84
C ARG A 301 -24.49 -15.19 -13.30
N PRO A 302 -23.99 -15.57 -12.11
CA PRO A 302 -22.75 -15.03 -11.58
C PRO A 302 -21.58 -15.23 -12.54
N SER A 303 -21.57 -16.32 -13.31
CA SER A 303 -20.51 -16.63 -14.27
C SER A 303 -20.55 -15.78 -15.55
N GLY A 304 -21.39 -14.75 -15.65
CA GLY A 304 -21.54 -13.92 -16.85
C GLY A 304 -22.37 -14.52 -17.97
N ARG A 305 -22.87 -15.76 -17.82
CA ARG A 305 -23.81 -16.31 -18.80
C ARG A 305 -25.16 -15.58 -18.67
N ALA A 306 -25.62 -14.97 -19.75
CA ALA A 306 -26.83 -14.16 -19.75
C ALA A 306 -27.76 -14.49 -20.90
N TYR A 307 -29.05 -14.21 -20.69
CA TYR A 307 -30.12 -14.41 -21.65
C TYR A 307 -31.03 -13.19 -21.64
N TYR A 308 -31.46 -12.78 -22.82
CA TYR A 308 -32.46 -11.74 -22.97
C TYR A 308 -33.71 -12.31 -23.61
N GLU A 309 -34.86 -12.01 -23.00
CA GLU A 309 -36.18 -12.31 -23.54
C GLU A 309 -36.89 -10.99 -23.84
N HIS A 310 -37.23 -10.77 -25.11
CA HIS A 310 -38.01 -9.61 -25.53
C HIS A 310 -39.48 -9.82 -25.15
N GLY A 311 -40.05 -8.89 -24.38
CA GLY A 311 -41.44 -8.96 -23.91
C GLY A 311 -42.42 -8.14 -24.75
N GLY A 312 -41.92 -7.37 -25.70
CA GLY A 312 -42.68 -6.43 -26.51
C GLY A 312 -43.36 -7.03 -27.75
N SER A 313 -44.27 -6.24 -28.32
CA SER A 313 -44.86 -6.45 -29.66
C SER A 313 -44.01 -5.76 -30.72
N ASP A 314 -44.09 -6.25 -31.96
CA ASP A 314 -43.42 -5.68 -33.14
C ASP A 314 -43.22 -4.15 -33.11
N VAL A 315 -41.96 -3.71 -33.01
CA VAL A 315 -41.60 -2.30 -33.11
C VAL A 315 -41.56 -1.82 -34.56
N ALA A 316 -41.97 -0.57 -34.79
CA ALA A 316 -41.91 0.07 -36.12
C ALA A 316 -40.48 0.42 -36.57
N SER A 317 -39.53 0.45 -35.63
CA SER A 317 -38.11 0.73 -35.85
C SER A 317 -37.29 0.14 -34.68
N PRO A 318 -36.04 -0.32 -34.90
CA PRO A 318 -35.22 -0.89 -33.84
C PRO A 318 -35.16 0.00 -32.58
N THR A 319 -35.40 -0.62 -31.43
CA THR A 319 -35.28 -0.01 -30.10
C THR A 319 -34.06 -0.59 -29.39
N ASN A 320 -33.58 0.08 -28.35
CA ASN A 320 -32.45 -0.42 -27.57
C ASN A 320 -32.86 -0.62 -26.12
N ASP A 321 -32.44 -1.75 -25.56
CA ASP A 321 -32.39 -1.98 -24.12
C ASP A 321 -30.94 -1.96 -23.67
N THR A 322 -30.62 -1.24 -22.59
CA THR A 322 -29.24 -1.06 -22.13
C THR A 322 -29.12 -1.39 -20.65
N PHE A 323 -28.21 -2.30 -20.33
CA PHE A 323 -27.92 -2.73 -18.97
C PHE A 323 -26.45 -2.46 -18.66
N SER A 324 -26.14 -1.76 -17.57
CA SER A 324 -24.76 -1.68 -17.11
C SER A 324 -24.41 -2.90 -16.26
N TYR A 325 -23.17 -3.36 -16.34
CA TYR A 325 -22.67 -4.44 -15.52
C TYR A 325 -21.24 -4.16 -15.04
N ALA A 326 -20.92 -4.73 -13.89
CA ALA A 326 -19.56 -4.81 -13.38
C ALA A 326 -19.32 -6.20 -12.79
N PHE A 327 -18.08 -6.65 -12.77
CA PHE A 327 -17.68 -7.94 -12.23
C PHE A 327 -16.54 -7.78 -11.22
N THR A 328 -16.32 -8.82 -10.42
CA THR A 328 -15.10 -8.96 -9.63
C THR A 328 -14.19 -10.00 -10.27
N SER A 329 -12.89 -9.74 -10.28
CA SER A 329 -11.84 -10.66 -10.76
C SER A 329 -10.60 -10.50 -9.89
N GLY A 330 -10.02 -11.60 -9.43
CA GLY A 330 -8.86 -11.57 -8.52
C GLY A 330 -9.14 -10.87 -7.19
N GLY A 331 -10.41 -10.73 -6.81
CA GLY A 331 -10.85 -9.97 -5.62
C GLY A 331 -11.01 -8.46 -5.84
N SER A 332 -10.81 -7.96 -7.06
CA SER A 332 -10.91 -6.53 -7.39
C SER A 332 -12.10 -6.26 -8.31
N ALA A 333 -12.70 -5.08 -8.17
CA ALA A 333 -13.84 -4.69 -9.01
C ALA A 333 -13.38 -4.25 -10.40
N SER A 334 -14.18 -4.54 -11.42
CA SER A 334 -13.94 -4.06 -12.77
C SER A 334 -14.36 -2.61 -12.94
N VAL A 335 -13.79 -1.94 -13.94
CA VAL A 335 -14.46 -0.79 -14.56
C VAL A 335 -15.77 -1.30 -15.20
N PRO A 336 -16.93 -0.67 -14.97
CA PRO A 336 -18.20 -1.12 -15.53
C PRO A 336 -18.28 -0.96 -17.05
N ALA A 337 -19.08 -1.80 -17.69
CA ALA A 337 -19.44 -1.71 -19.11
C ALA A 337 -20.96 -1.88 -19.29
N THR A 338 -21.41 -1.91 -20.54
CA THR A 338 -22.82 -2.04 -20.90
C THR A 338 -23.11 -3.22 -21.80
N ILE A 339 -24.33 -3.73 -21.70
CA ILE A 339 -24.94 -4.67 -22.64
C ILE A 339 -25.99 -3.88 -23.38
N THR A 340 -25.83 -3.76 -24.69
CA THR A 340 -26.83 -3.13 -25.56
C THR A 340 -27.55 -4.21 -26.37
N VAL A 341 -28.85 -4.35 -26.16
CA VAL A 341 -29.72 -5.18 -26.99
C VAL A 341 -30.43 -4.29 -27.99
N THR A 342 -30.41 -4.66 -29.27
CA THR A 342 -31.09 -3.96 -30.38
C THR A 342 -32.10 -4.85 -31.09
#